data_AF-A0A7X9GFG0-F1
#
_entry.id   AF-A0A7X9GFG0-F1
#
_cell.length_a   1.000
_cell.length_b   1.000
_cell.length_c   1.000
_cell.angle_alpha   90.00
_cell.angle_beta   90.00
_cell.angle_gamma   90.00
#
_symmetry.space_group_name_H-M   'P 1'
#
loop_
_entity.id
_entity.type
_entity.pdbx_description
1 polymer ?
#
loop_
_entity_poly.entity_id
_entity_poly.type
_entity_poly.pdbx_seq_one_letter_code
_entity_poly.pdbx_strand_id
1 'polypeptide(L)'
;MAIGGALSIGLIGIKAFIIQVQAFISPGLPYFSIIGLPDASLSEARERVKSACHACGLRWPETRVTVNLSPASMPKRGSSHDLAIAASVLSAAGAIPPDCLNEVVVIGEVNLDGTVLPVNGLLPIMLHVRERGLRRIVVPYANLDEASLV
;
A
#
# COMPACT_ATOMS: atom_id res chain seq x y z
N MET A 1 -8.21 -6.09 18.91
CA MET A 1 -8.67 -6.06 17.51
C MET A 1 -7.94 -4.88 16.87
N ALA A 2 -6.92 -5.14 16.05
CA ALA A 2 -5.99 -4.11 15.60
C ALA A 2 -6.33 -3.66 14.17
N ILE A 3 -6.35 -2.34 13.96
CA ILE A 3 -6.30 -1.74 12.63
C ILE A 3 -4.83 -1.66 12.24
N GLY A 4 -4.46 -2.24 11.11
CA GLY A 4 -3.14 -2.06 10.52
C GLY A 4 -3.13 -0.83 9.62
N GLY A 5 -2.04 -0.07 9.64
CA GLY A 5 -1.96 1.21 8.94
C GLY A 5 -0.62 1.40 8.22
N ALA A 6 -0.66 2.04 7.06
CA ALA A 6 0.50 2.51 6.31
C ALA A 6 0.13 3.79 5.55
N LEU A 7 1.14 4.55 5.12
CA LEU A 7 0.95 5.64 4.16
C LEU A 7 1.32 5.15 2.76
N SER A 8 0.67 5.72 1.75
CA SER A 8 1.05 5.62 0.34
C SER A 8 0.87 7.00 -0.31
N ILE A 9 1.23 7.14 -1.57
CA ILE A 9 1.14 8.42 -2.30
C ILE A 9 0.42 8.20 -3.62
N GLY A 10 -0.63 8.96 -3.86
CA GLY A 10 -1.34 9.00 -5.14
C GLY A 10 -0.83 10.16 -6.01
N LEU A 11 -0.99 10.03 -7.31
CA LEU A 11 -0.63 11.05 -8.30
C LEU A 11 -1.84 11.43 -9.17
N ILE A 12 -2.02 12.73 -9.39
CA ILE A 12 -2.90 13.29 -10.42
C ILE A 12 -2.05 14.19 -11.32
N GLY A 13 -1.66 13.66 -12.48
CA GLY A 13 -0.58 14.27 -13.28
C GLY A 13 0.72 14.26 -12.45
N ILE A 14 1.27 15.44 -12.19
CA ILE A 14 2.46 15.62 -11.34
C ILE A 14 2.15 15.97 -9.88
N LYS A 15 0.87 16.13 -9.52
CA LYS A 15 0.47 16.50 -8.17
C LYS A 15 0.33 15.25 -7.31
N ALA A 16 1.17 15.15 -6.28
CA ALA A 16 1.13 14.10 -5.28
C ALA A 16 0.19 14.44 -4.11
N PHE A 17 -0.39 13.41 -3.50
CA PHE A 17 -1.17 13.52 -2.27
C PHE A 17 -1.00 12.27 -1.41
N ILE A 18 -1.05 12.45 -0.09
CA ILE A 18 -0.97 11.35 0.88
C ILE A 18 -2.24 10.51 0.82
N ILE A 19 -2.04 9.20 0.79
CA ILE A 19 -3.09 8.21 0.98
C ILE A 19 -2.81 7.48 2.29
N GLN A 20 -3.77 7.49 3.20
CA GLN A 20 -3.72 6.62 4.37
C GLN A 20 -4.39 5.29 4.02
N VAL A 21 -3.65 4.19 4.16
CA VAL A 21 -4.11 2.83 3.91
C VAL A 21 -4.35 2.15 5.25
N GLN A 22 -5.60 1.80 5.54
CA GLN A 22 -5.98 1.10 6.77
C GLN A 22 -6.57 -0.25 6.44
N ALA A 23 -6.14 -1.30 7.12
CA ALA A 23 -6.74 -2.61 7.04
C ALA A 23 -7.42 -2.96 8.36
N PHE A 24 -8.65 -3.47 8.26
CA PHE A 24 -9.41 -3.98 9.38
C PHE A 24 -9.77 -5.44 9.12
N ILE A 25 -9.45 -6.30 10.08
CA ILE A 25 -9.76 -7.73 10.03
C ILE A 25 -10.90 -8.00 11.00
N SER A 26 -11.98 -8.62 10.50
CA SER A 26 -13.15 -9.00 11.28
C SER A 26 -13.47 -10.49 11.12
N PRO A 27 -14.18 -11.09 12.10
CA PRO A 27 -14.64 -12.47 12.01
C PRO A 27 -15.62 -12.68 10.83
N GLY A 28 -15.73 -13.93 10.36
CA GLY A 28 -16.67 -14.34 9.31
C GLY A 28 -15.96 -15.04 8.16
N LEU A 29 -16.73 -15.37 7.12
CA LEU A 29 -16.23 -16.01 5.91
C LEU A 29 -15.22 -15.11 5.18
N PRO A 30 -14.23 -15.68 4.46
CA PRO A 30 -13.28 -14.93 3.65
C PRO A 30 -14.00 -13.94 2.73
N TYR A 31 -13.70 -12.65 2.91
CA TYR A 31 -14.19 -11.58 2.06
C TYR A 31 -13.17 -10.45 2.09
N PHE A 32 -12.95 -9.79 0.96
CA PHE A 32 -12.03 -8.67 0.89
C PHE A 32 -12.68 -7.53 0.11
N SER A 33 -12.60 -6.32 0.66
CA SER A 33 -13.07 -5.11 0.00
C SER A 33 -12.05 -3.99 0.13
N ILE A 34 -11.91 -3.20 -0.93
CA ILE A 34 -11.22 -1.91 -0.91
C ILE A 34 -12.29 -0.82 -1.03
N ILE A 35 -12.23 0.16 -0.14
CA ILE A 35 -13.13 1.31 -0.12
C ILE A 35 -12.36 2.62 -0.21
N GLY A 36 -13.07 3.69 -0.56
CA GLY A 36 -12.49 5.00 -0.78
C GLY A 36 -12.14 5.23 -2.25
N LEU A 37 -13.08 5.03 -3.17
CA LEU A 37 -12.91 5.36 -4.60
C LEU A 37 -11.71 4.69 -5.31
N PRO A 38 -11.57 3.33 -5.23
CA PRO A 38 -10.59 2.60 -6.04
C PRO A 38 -11.01 2.55 -7.52
N ASP A 39 -10.02 2.42 -8.41
CA ASP A 39 -10.26 2.05 -9.80
C ASP A 39 -10.31 0.51 -9.99
N ALA A 40 -10.42 0.08 -11.24
CA ALA A 40 -10.48 -1.35 -11.59
C ALA A 40 -9.19 -2.09 -11.16
N SER A 41 -8.01 -1.51 -11.40
CA SER A 41 -6.72 -2.09 -10.97
C SER A 41 -6.68 -2.34 -9.46
N LEU A 42 -7.11 -1.37 -8.66
CA LEU A 42 -7.18 -1.57 -7.21
C LEU A 42 -8.24 -2.59 -6.80
N SER A 43 -9.33 -2.70 -7.55
CA SER A 43 -10.32 -3.76 -7.29
C SER A 43 -9.74 -5.16 -7.51
N GLU A 44 -8.75 -5.29 -8.40
CA GLU A 44 -8.00 -6.53 -8.65
C GLU A 44 -6.82 -6.75 -7.68
N ALA A 45 -6.41 -5.70 -6.94
CA ALA A 45 -5.28 -5.77 -6.00
C ALA A 45 -5.45 -6.88 -4.94
N ARG A 46 -6.69 -7.27 -4.62
CA ARG A 46 -6.98 -8.42 -3.74
C ARG A 46 -6.18 -9.66 -4.15
N GLU A 47 -6.31 -10.07 -5.40
CA GLU A 47 -5.71 -11.33 -5.86
C GLU A 47 -4.21 -11.20 -6.02
N ARG A 48 -3.72 -10.03 -6.45
CA ARG A 48 -2.29 -9.76 -6.53
C ARG A 48 -1.62 -9.82 -5.18
N VAL A 49 -2.11 -9.02 -4.23
CA VAL A 49 -1.52 -8.89 -2.90
C VAL A 49 -1.61 -10.19 -2.12
N LYS A 50 -2.76 -10.88 -2.17
CA LYS A 50 -2.91 -12.19 -1.51
C LYS A 50 -1.93 -13.22 -2.08
N SER A 51 -1.83 -13.32 -3.41
CA SER A 51 -0.93 -14.29 -4.06
C SER A 51 0.53 -13.97 -3.77
N ALA A 52 0.92 -12.69 -3.85
CA ALA A 52 2.25 -12.20 -3.50
C ALA A 52 2.63 -12.57 -2.06
N CYS A 53 1.72 -12.34 -1.10
CA CYS A 53 1.94 -12.70 0.29
C CYS A 53 2.16 -14.22 0.44
N HIS A 54 1.34 -15.02 -0.24
CA HIS A 54 1.46 -16.47 -0.20
C HIS A 54 2.79 -16.96 -0.80
N ALA A 55 3.21 -16.41 -1.95
CA ALA A 55 4.48 -16.73 -2.59
C ALA A 55 5.68 -16.40 -1.70
N CYS A 56 5.58 -15.33 -0.89
CA CYS A 56 6.58 -14.96 0.11
C CYS A 56 6.51 -15.79 1.41
N GLY A 57 5.63 -16.80 1.49
CA GLY A 57 5.45 -17.62 2.71
C GLY A 57 4.74 -16.89 3.86
N LEU A 58 4.11 -15.75 3.59
CA LEU A 58 3.39 -14.94 4.58
C LEU A 58 1.96 -15.47 4.74
N ARG A 59 1.47 -15.50 5.99
CA ARG A 59 0.09 -15.88 6.27
C ARG A 59 -0.86 -14.73 5.95
N TRP A 60 -1.77 -14.98 5.02
CA TRP A 60 -2.87 -14.06 4.70
C TRP A 60 -4.10 -14.38 5.56
N PRO A 61 -4.86 -13.39 6.04
CA PRO A 61 -6.08 -13.64 6.81
C PRO A 61 -7.15 -14.41 6.02
N GLU A 62 -7.71 -15.46 6.62
CA GLU A 62 -8.81 -16.26 6.05
C GLU A 62 -10.19 -15.79 6.54
N THR A 63 -10.30 -14.54 6.97
CA THR A 63 -11.56 -13.93 7.43
C THR A 63 -11.89 -12.68 6.61
N ARG A 64 -12.81 -11.84 7.08
CA ARG A 64 -13.17 -10.60 6.40
C ARG A 64 -12.07 -9.55 6.58
N VAL A 65 -11.61 -8.99 5.48
CA VAL A 65 -10.64 -7.89 5.42
C VAL A 65 -11.27 -6.71 4.71
N THR A 66 -11.22 -5.53 5.32
CA THR A 66 -11.62 -4.27 4.67
C THR A 66 -10.44 -3.33 4.66
N VAL A 67 -10.09 -2.85 3.47
CA VAL A 67 -9.01 -1.90 3.25
C VAL A 67 -9.62 -0.55 2.89
N ASN A 68 -9.34 0.47 3.70
CA ASN A 68 -9.78 1.84 3.47
C ASN A 68 -8.63 2.68 2.92
N LEU A 69 -8.90 3.39 1.82
CA LEU A 69 -7.97 4.35 1.19
C LEU A 69 -8.49 5.77 1.37
N SER A 70 -7.91 6.51 2.31
CA SER A 70 -8.28 7.90 2.63
C SER A 70 -7.28 8.89 2.01
N PRO A 71 -7.71 10.06 1.49
CA PRO A 71 -9.06 10.62 1.51
C PRO A 71 -9.94 10.04 0.41
N ALA A 72 -11.21 9.73 0.71
CA ALA A 72 -12.17 9.17 -0.25
C ALA A 72 -12.52 10.12 -1.41
N SER A 73 -12.26 11.43 -1.27
CA SER A 73 -12.50 12.46 -2.28
C SER A 73 -11.51 12.45 -3.45
N MET A 74 -10.37 11.78 -3.31
CA MET A 74 -9.33 11.73 -4.33
C MET A 74 -9.37 10.37 -5.05
N PRO A 75 -9.23 10.32 -6.39
CA PRO A 75 -9.17 9.05 -7.11
C PRO A 75 -7.88 8.30 -6.77
N LYS A 76 -7.98 7.03 -6.37
CA LYS A 76 -6.82 6.14 -6.23
C LYS A 76 -6.75 5.25 -7.45
N ARG A 77 -5.61 5.25 -8.13
CA ARG A 77 -5.44 4.64 -9.45
C ARG A 77 -4.21 3.75 -9.51
N GLY A 78 -4.32 2.66 -10.28
CA GLY A 78 -3.20 1.78 -10.58
C GLY A 78 -2.81 0.88 -9.41
N SER A 79 -1.58 0.40 -9.45
CA SER A 79 -1.05 -0.72 -8.67
C SER A 79 0.02 -0.32 -7.67
N SER A 80 0.45 0.95 -7.65
CA SER A 80 1.55 1.44 -6.80
C SER A 80 1.25 1.37 -5.30
N HIS A 81 0.00 1.09 -4.94
CA HIS A 81 -0.46 0.97 -3.56
C HIS A 81 -0.46 -0.49 -3.06
N ASP A 82 -0.21 -1.47 -3.91
CA ASP A 82 -0.32 -2.89 -3.56
C ASP A 82 0.55 -3.24 -2.34
N LEU A 83 1.80 -2.77 -2.30
CA LEU A 83 2.70 -3.03 -1.18
C LEU A 83 2.22 -2.37 0.13
N ALA A 84 1.61 -1.18 0.06
CA ALA A 84 1.03 -0.52 1.22
C ALA A 84 -0.22 -1.28 1.72
N ILE A 85 -1.04 -1.81 0.81
CA ILE A 85 -2.18 -2.66 1.14
C ILE A 85 -1.70 -3.94 1.83
N ALA A 86 -0.68 -4.59 1.29
CA ALA A 86 -0.05 -5.77 1.89
C ALA A 86 0.44 -5.47 3.31
N ALA A 87 1.22 -4.40 3.48
CA ALA A 87 1.78 -3.99 4.76
C ALA A 87 0.68 -3.69 5.79
N SER A 88 -0.37 -2.95 5.42
CA SER A 88 -1.49 -2.67 6.32
C SER A 88 -2.22 -3.94 6.74
N VAL A 89 -2.49 -4.88 5.82
CA VAL A 89 -3.17 -6.15 6.16
C VAL A 89 -2.30 -7.02 7.06
N LEU A 90 -1.00 -7.15 6.74
CA LEU A 90 -0.05 -7.91 7.56
C LEU A 90 0.14 -7.29 8.94
N SER A 91 0.09 -5.96 9.05
CA SER A 91 0.11 -5.26 10.34
C SER A 91 -1.17 -5.51 11.15
N ALA A 92 -2.33 -5.46 10.51
CA ALA A 92 -3.61 -5.79 11.16
C ALA A 92 -3.64 -7.25 11.65
N ALA A 93 -2.98 -8.16 10.91
CA ALA A 93 -2.82 -9.56 11.26
C ALA A 93 -1.75 -9.82 12.34
N GLY A 94 -1.00 -8.79 12.77
CA GLY A 94 0.06 -8.90 13.78
C GLY A 94 1.40 -9.43 13.27
N ALA A 95 1.56 -9.60 11.94
CA ALA A 95 2.84 -10.01 11.34
C ALA A 95 3.84 -8.85 11.24
N ILE A 96 3.35 -7.61 11.16
CA ILE A 96 4.16 -6.39 11.17
C ILE A 96 3.74 -5.54 12.39
N PRO A 97 4.66 -5.21 13.31
CA PRO A 97 4.35 -4.29 14.41
C PRO A 97 3.85 -2.94 13.88
N PRO A 98 2.74 -2.38 14.40
CA PRO A 98 2.20 -1.10 13.91
C PRO A 98 3.23 0.05 13.93
N ASP A 99 4.11 0.08 14.94
CA ASP A 99 5.13 1.12 15.08
C ASP A 99 6.16 1.14 13.95
N CYS A 100 6.34 0.02 13.23
CA CYS A 100 7.21 -0.07 12.07
C CYS A 100 6.68 0.73 10.87
N LEU A 101 5.36 0.97 10.80
CA LEU A 101 4.70 1.64 9.68
C LEU A 101 4.25 3.08 10.02
N ASN A 102 4.42 3.51 11.26
CA ASN A 102 4.10 4.88 11.69
C ASN A 102 4.92 5.90 10.88
N GLU A 103 4.21 6.78 10.18
CA GLU A 103 4.79 7.84 9.32
C GLU A 103 5.73 7.27 8.23
N VAL A 104 5.53 6.03 7.82
CA VAL A 104 6.28 5.40 6.72
C VAL A 104 5.41 5.37 5.48
N VAL A 105 5.92 5.95 4.39
CA VAL A 105 5.31 5.84 3.07
C VAL A 105 5.78 4.54 2.42
N VAL A 106 4.84 3.74 1.92
CA VAL A 106 5.10 2.50 1.22
C VAL A 106 4.51 2.59 -0.17
N ILE A 107 5.33 2.31 -1.18
CA ILE A 107 4.94 2.29 -2.58
C ILE A 107 5.57 1.09 -3.28
N GLY A 108 4.83 0.52 -4.22
CA GLY A 108 5.25 -0.63 -4.99
C GLY A 108 4.06 -1.41 -5.52
N GLU A 109 4.16 -1.81 -6.78
CA GLU A 109 3.30 -2.84 -7.36
C GLU A 109 3.86 -4.21 -7.02
N VAL A 110 2.98 -5.20 -6.82
CA VAL A 110 3.39 -6.58 -6.57
C VAL A 110 2.89 -7.50 -7.68
N ASN A 111 3.75 -8.41 -8.12
CA ASN A 111 3.36 -9.55 -8.93
C ASN A 111 2.86 -10.70 -8.06
N LEU A 112 2.20 -11.67 -8.69
CA LEU A 112 1.69 -12.88 -8.03
C LEU A 112 2.77 -13.72 -7.35
N ASP A 113 4.01 -13.63 -7.81
CA ASP A 113 5.18 -14.34 -7.28
C ASP A 113 5.87 -13.61 -6.10
N GLY A 114 5.35 -12.45 -5.70
CA GLY A 114 5.92 -11.65 -4.62
C GLY A 114 7.00 -10.66 -5.06
N THR A 115 7.36 -10.61 -6.35
CA THR A 115 8.28 -9.59 -6.86
C THR A 115 7.64 -8.20 -6.80
N VAL A 116 8.45 -7.20 -6.42
CA VAL A 116 8.01 -5.80 -6.34
C VAL A 116 8.47 -5.08 -7.60
N LEU A 117 7.50 -4.57 -8.37
CA LEU A 117 7.74 -3.85 -9.62
C LEU A 117 8.02 -2.36 -9.36
N PRO A 118 8.79 -1.69 -10.25
CA PRO A 118 8.99 -0.26 -10.16
C PRO A 118 7.68 0.50 -10.34
N VAL A 119 7.61 1.68 -9.73
CA VAL A 119 6.49 2.63 -9.89
C VAL A 119 6.92 3.82 -10.73
N ASN A 120 5.95 4.44 -11.40
CA ASN A 120 6.17 5.66 -12.18
C ASN A 120 5.99 6.91 -11.32
N GLY A 121 6.74 7.97 -11.63
CA GLY A 121 6.61 9.27 -10.98
C GLY A 121 7.16 9.28 -9.55
N LEU A 122 8.27 8.58 -9.29
CA LEU A 122 8.85 8.53 -7.96
C LEU A 122 9.40 9.89 -7.51
N LEU A 123 10.02 10.66 -8.41
CA LEU A 123 10.51 12.01 -8.10
C LEU A 123 9.44 12.94 -7.48
N PRO A 124 8.30 13.22 -8.15
CA PRO A 124 7.27 14.08 -7.55
C PRO A 124 6.67 13.47 -6.27
N ILE A 125 6.64 12.14 -6.15
CA ILE A 125 6.25 11.46 -4.91
C ILE A 125 7.23 11.83 -3.78
N MET A 126 8.52 11.61 -3.96
CA MET A 126 9.54 11.81 -2.93
C MET A 126 9.69 13.28 -2.55
N LEU A 127 9.60 14.20 -3.53
CA LEU A 127 9.55 15.63 -3.26
C LEU A 127 8.38 15.98 -2.34
N HIS A 128 7.19 15.43 -2.60
CA HIS A 128 6.03 15.63 -1.74
C HIS A 128 6.19 15.02 -0.35
N VAL A 129 6.75 13.81 -0.24
CA VAL A 129 7.06 13.18 1.05
C VAL A 129 7.97 14.09 1.88
N ARG A 130 9.03 14.63 1.24
CA ARG A 130 9.99 15.55 1.87
C ARG A 130 9.33 16.87 2.31
N GLU A 131 8.51 17.49 1.45
CA GLU A 131 7.76 18.71 1.76
C GLU A 131 6.80 18.53 2.94
N ARG A 132 6.25 17.32 3.10
CA ARG A 132 5.36 16.96 4.22
C ARG A 132 6.12 16.62 5.51
N GLY A 133 7.45 16.68 5.51
CA GLY A 133 8.30 16.39 6.67
C GLY A 133 8.40 14.90 7.02
N LEU A 134 7.90 14.01 6.15
CA LEU A 134 8.01 12.57 6.33
C LEU A 134 9.43 12.12 6.00
N ARG A 135 10.03 11.34 6.89
CA ARG A 135 11.47 10.97 6.80
C ARG A 135 11.73 9.56 6.30
N ARG A 136 10.68 8.75 6.14
CA ARG A 136 10.81 7.33 5.79
C ARG A 136 9.90 6.98 4.64
N ILE A 137 10.50 6.45 3.58
CA ILE A 137 9.80 5.90 2.43
C ILE A 137 10.43 4.56 2.05
N VAL A 138 9.57 3.58 1.77
CA VAL A 138 9.93 2.29 1.19
C VAL A 138 9.57 2.34 -0.29
N VAL A 139 10.57 2.15 -1.15
CA VAL A 139 10.43 2.21 -2.60
C VAL A 139 10.86 0.87 -3.24
N PRO A 140 10.37 0.53 -4.43
CA PRO A 140 10.89 -0.62 -5.17
C PRO A 140 12.38 -0.47 -5.43
N TYR A 141 13.14 -1.56 -5.31
CA TYR A 141 14.59 -1.55 -5.55
C TYR A 141 14.92 -1.07 -6.97
N ALA A 142 14.10 -1.42 -7.96
CA ALA A 142 14.26 -0.98 -9.34
C ALA A 142 14.10 0.54 -9.56
N ASN A 143 13.60 1.29 -8.58
CA ASN A 143 13.54 2.74 -8.62
C ASN A 143 14.70 3.43 -7.88
N LEU A 144 15.73 2.70 -7.42
CA LEU A 144 16.80 3.25 -6.59
C LEU A 144 17.53 4.43 -7.24
N ASP A 145 17.78 4.37 -8.55
CA ASP A 145 18.45 5.45 -9.29
C ASP A 145 17.65 6.76 -9.20
N GLU A 146 16.34 6.70 -9.42
CA GLU A 146 15.43 7.85 -9.32
C GLU A 146 15.32 8.33 -7.86
N ALA A 147 15.30 7.40 -6.90
CA ALA A 147 15.21 7.70 -5.48
C ALA A 147 16.45 8.44 -4.95
N SER A 148 17.63 8.17 -5.50
CA SER A 148 18.90 8.76 -5.06
C SER A 148 19.05 10.25 -5.36
N LEU A 149 18.11 10.84 -6.12
CA LEU A 149 18.16 12.24 -6.57
C LEU A 149 17.56 13.24 -5.56
N VAL A 150 16.91 12.78 -4.48
CA VAL A 150 16.10 13.61 -3.56
C VAL A 150 16.56 13.48 -2.11
#